data_AF-A0A7J4GDR7-F1
#
_entry.id   AF-A0A7J4GDR7-F1
#
_cell.length_a   1.000
_cell.length_b   1.000
_cell.length_c   1.000
_cell.angle_alpha   90.00
_cell.angle_beta   90.00
_cell.angle_gamma   90.00
#
_symmetry.space_group_name_H-M   'P 1'
#
loop_
_entity.id
_entity.type
_entity.pdbx_description
1 polymer ?
#
loop_
_entity_poly.entity_id
_entity_poly.type
_entity_poly.pdbx_seq_one_letter_code
_entity_poly.pdbx_strand_id
1 'polypeptide(L)'
;MAKKCIGVREDIGEPCQRPASGDSDFCWLHKQQEGDMKILYLQDDVYHCPDDGQKLLYVPRWKEHKCDMCKGFLLNAKEIDPMLLESILTLPEVTEEGLAVECPTCSTDSDLSDGETPLSNFAAEWHLLSKGKIGFVPIETSYYGVSKIGHCKVCGSTWFPSPGERDALGKKVGWKALSLWRNAMRSTDLFGKQQQSSLREGRKRAEAKKCQHVDSNGKRCTDLKVHKYGDFCFRHRQKR
;
A
#
# COMPACT_ATOMS: atom_id res chain seq x y z
N MET A 1 10.19 36.30 13.92
CA MET A 1 10.45 34.84 13.92
C MET A 1 11.14 34.49 12.61
N ALA A 2 12.15 33.63 12.62
CA ALA A 2 12.80 33.20 11.37
C ALA A 2 11.83 32.35 10.52
N LYS A 3 11.77 32.59 9.21
CA LYS A 3 10.96 31.80 8.27
C LYS A 3 11.43 30.33 8.33
N LYS A 4 10.49 29.37 8.35
CA LYS A 4 10.83 27.94 8.27
C LYS A 4 11.12 27.55 6.83
N CYS A 5 12.03 26.60 6.64
CA CYS A 5 12.31 25.99 5.35
C CYS A 5 11.06 25.26 4.84
N ILE A 6 10.63 25.55 3.61
CA ILE A 6 9.46 24.89 2.99
C ILE A 6 9.77 23.50 2.43
N GLY A 7 11.06 23.19 2.24
CA GLY A 7 11.51 21.90 1.72
C GLY A 7 11.07 20.70 2.57
N VAL A 8 11.06 19.53 1.94
CA VAL A 8 10.66 18.26 2.56
C VAL A 8 11.79 17.23 2.46
N ARG A 9 11.82 16.29 3.40
CA ARG A 9 12.77 15.19 3.35
C ARG A 9 12.52 14.30 2.13
N GLU A 10 13.52 14.10 1.28
CA GLU A 10 13.35 13.37 0.02
C GLU A 10 12.88 11.92 0.20
N ASP A 11 13.29 11.27 1.29
CA ASP A 11 13.05 9.85 1.56
C ASP A 11 11.69 9.56 2.19
N ILE A 12 11.15 10.51 2.94
CA ILE A 12 9.94 10.31 3.75
C ILE A 12 8.89 11.41 3.62
N GLY A 13 9.17 12.51 2.92
CA GLY A 13 8.20 13.59 2.68
C GLY A 13 7.87 14.47 3.88
N GLU A 14 8.54 14.27 5.02
CA GLU A 14 8.29 15.10 6.21
C GLU A 14 8.78 16.54 6.00
N PRO A 15 8.02 17.55 6.48
CA PRO A 15 8.43 18.95 6.41
C PRO A 15 9.74 19.20 7.16
N CYS A 16 10.60 20.03 6.56
CA CYS A 16 11.83 20.46 7.21
C CYS A 16 11.54 21.27 8.48
N GLN A 17 12.27 20.95 9.56
CA GLN A 17 12.17 21.70 10.82
C GLN A 17 13.24 22.80 10.95
N ARG A 18 14.10 22.98 9.94
CA ARG A 18 15.17 23.99 9.94
C ARG A 18 14.63 25.37 9.53
N PRO A 19 15.25 26.46 10.00
CA PRO A 19 14.97 27.79 9.45
C PRO A 19 15.43 27.87 7.98
N ALA A 20 14.75 28.69 7.20
CA ALA A 20 15.15 29.07 5.87
C ALA A 20 16.45 29.92 5.92
N SER A 21 17.20 29.95 4.82
CA SER A 21 18.53 30.57 4.77
C SER A 21 18.51 31.87 3.95
N GLY A 22 18.82 33.00 4.61
CA GLY A 22 18.85 34.31 3.95
C GLY A 22 17.49 34.69 3.37
N ASP A 23 17.47 35.06 2.09
CA ASP A 23 16.26 35.44 1.33
C ASP A 23 15.58 34.25 0.63
N SER A 24 16.13 33.04 0.74
CA SER A 24 15.52 31.83 0.18
C SER A 24 14.47 31.25 1.13
N ASP A 25 13.47 30.59 0.55
CA ASP A 25 12.45 29.83 1.28
C ASP A 25 12.95 28.46 1.74
N PHE A 26 14.15 28.07 1.30
CA PHE A 26 14.79 26.80 1.60
C PHE A 26 15.96 27.00 2.57
N CYS A 27 16.26 25.97 3.36
CA CYS A 27 17.54 25.89 4.05
C CYS A 27 18.63 25.40 3.09
N TRP A 28 19.89 25.61 3.44
CA TRP A 28 21.04 25.16 2.64
C TRP A 28 20.98 23.68 2.22
N LEU A 29 20.34 22.81 3.02
CA LEU A 29 20.20 21.38 2.71
C LEU A 29 19.13 21.11 1.64
N HIS A 30 18.05 21.90 1.63
CA HIS A 30 16.95 21.74 0.67
C HIS A 30 17.03 22.73 -0.49
N LYS A 31 18.18 23.38 -0.68
CA LYS A 31 18.37 24.33 -1.77
C LYS A 31 18.18 23.69 -3.16
N GLN A 32 18.42 22.39 -3.30
CA GLN A 32 18.17 21.67 -4.55
C GLN A 32 16.67 21.56 -4.91
N GLN A 33 15.78 21.76 -3.93
CA GLN A 33 14.32 21.78 -4.13
C GLN A 33 13.82 23.16 -4.56
N GLU A 34 14.70 24.17 -4.57
CA GLU A 34 14.40 25.51 -5.05
C GLU A 34 14.11 25.46 -6.55
N GLY A 35 12.84 25.66 -6.92
CA GLY A 35 12.34 25.52 -8.30
C GLY A 35 11.47 24.28 -8.55
N ASP A 36 11.39 23.34 -7.60
CA ASP A 36 10.39 22.28 -7.66
C ASP A 36 9.01 22.87 -7.32
N MET A 37 8.23 23.14 -8.37
CA MET A 37 6.89 23.71 -8.27
C MET A 37 5.97 22.87 -7.37
N LYS A 38 6.14 21.54 -7.35
CA LYS A 38 5.29 20.66 -6.52
C LYS A 38 5.61 20.80 -5.04
N ILE A 39 6.86 21.10 -4.70
CA ILE A 39 7.27 21.40 -3.32
C ILE A 39 6.84 22.82 -2.95
N LEU A 40 6.94 23.77 -3.89
CA LEU A 40 6.53 25.16 -3.68
C LEU A 40 5.03 25.29 -3.35
N TYR A 41 4.17 24.56 -4.07
CA TYR A 41 2.70 24.57 -3.90
C TYR A 41 2.17 23.37 -3.09
N LEU A 42 3.04 22.67 -2.35
CA LEU A 42 2.65 21.47 -1.58
C LEU A 42 1.58 21.75 -0.51
N GLN A 43 1.47 23.00 -0.06
CA GLN A 43 0.45 23.42 0.90
C GLN A 43 -0.92 23.61 0.25
N ASP A 44 -0.96 23.84 -1.05
CA ASP A 44 -2.19 24.03 -1.83
C ASP A 44 -2.71 22.69 -2.38
N ASP A 45 -1.81 21.80 -2.79
CA ASP A 45 -2.13 20.46 -3.30
C ASP A 45 -2.27 19.41 -2.16
N VAL A 46 -3.26 19.59 -1.27
CA VAL A 46 -3.47 18.71 -0.12
C VAL A 46 -4.35 17.52 -0.45
N TYR A 47 -3.77 16.32 -0.47
CA TYR A 47 -4.53 15.08 -0.64
C TYR A 47 -4.77 14.37 0.70
N HIS A 48 -5.92 13.71 0.85
CA HIS A 48 -6.27 12.94 2.03
C HIS A 48 -6.29 11.44 1.76
N CYS A 49 -5.88 10.66 2.74
CA CYS A 49 -5.88 9.20 2.64
C CYS A 49 -7.32 8.69 2.55
N PRO A 50 -7.63 7.86 1.55
CA PRO A 50 -8.98 7.31 1.41
C PRO A 50 -9.37 6.37 2.56
N ASP A 51 -8.39 5.70 3.17
CA ASP A 51 -8.65 4.67 4.19
C ASP A 51 -8.84 5.27 5.59
N ASP A 52 -8.21 6.42 5.86
CA ASP A 52 -8.14 6.98 7.22
C ASP A 52 -8.29 8.50 7.33
N GLY A 53 -8.44 9.20 6.21
CA GLY A 53 -8.64 10.65 6.15
C GLY A 53 -7.41 11.50 6.46
N GLN A 54 -6.25 10.92 6.77
CA GLN A 54 -5.06 11.71 7.08
C GLN A 54 -4.45 12.37 5.85
N LYS A 55 -3.88 13.56 6.03
CA LYS A 55 -3.11 14.23 4.98
C LYS A 55 -1.98 13.33 4.48
N LEU A 56 -1.92 13.14 3.16
CA LEU A 56 -0.84 12.41 2.52
C LEU A 56 0.43 13.27 2.46
N LEU A 57 1.58 12.63 2.65
CA LEU A 57 2.90 13.25 2.54
C LEU A 57 3.47 13.01 1.15
N TYR A 58 3.83 14.09 0.45
CA TYR A 58 4.56 13.98 -0.81
C TYR A 58 6.01 13.55 -0.58
N VAL A 59 6.46 12.50 -1.26
CA VAL A 59 7.82 11.97 -1.17
C VAL A 59 8.55 12.20 -2.49
N PRO A 60 9.40 13.23 -2.60
CA PRO A 60 10.03 13.63 -3.86
C PRO A 60 10.82 12.52 -4.55
N ARG A 61 11.56 11.72 -3.77
CA ARG A 61 12.40 10.64 -4.32
C ARG A 61 11.59 9.62 -5.13
N TRP A 62 10.36 9.38 -4.74
CA TRP A 62 9.45 8.41 -5.37
C TRP A 62 8.34 9.08 -6.17
N LYS A 63 8.28 10.41 -6.16
CA LYS A 63 7.25 11.23 -6.81
C LYS A 63 5.81 10.84 -6.47
N GLU A 64 5.60 10.28 -5.29
CA GLU A 64 4.31 9.76 -4.83
C GLU A 64 3.83 10.47 -3.56
N HIS A 65 2.54 10.37 -3.26
CA HIS A 65 2.04 10.73 -1.94
C HIS A 65 1.84 9.47 -1.11
N LYS A 66 2.28 9.45 0.15
CA LYS A 66 2.08 8.30 1.04
C LYS A 66 1.22 8.68 2.24
N CYS A 67 0.45 7.72 2.75
CA CYS A 67 -0.12 7.84 4.07
C CYS A 67 0.89 7.31 5.10
N ASP A 68 1.13 8.06 6.17
CA ASP A 68 1.99 7.58 7.25
C ASP A 68 1.27 6.62 8.20
N MET A 69 -0.05 6.66 8.32
CA MET A 69 -0.76 5.71 9.18
C MET A 69 -1.01 4.37 8.47
N CYS A 70 -1.80 4.34 7.40
CA CYS A 70 -2.07 3.08 6.71
C CYS A 70 -0.87 2.52 5.94
N LYS A 71 0.12 3.36 5.57
CA LYS A 71 1.30 3.04 4.73
C LYS A 71 1.03 2.82 3.23
N GLY A 72 -0.20 3.07 2.78
CA GLY A 72 -0.56 3.14 1.36
C GLY A 72 0.05 4.34 0.64
N PHE A 73 -0.04 4.36 -0.68
CA PHE A 73 0.49 5.43 -1.50
C PHE A 73 -0.33 5.70 -2.75
N LEU A 74 -0.27 6.94 -3.23
CA LEU A 74 -0.99 7.50 -4.36
C LEU A 74 0.01 7.92 -5.44
N LEU A 75 -0.18 7.39 -6.65
CA LEU A 75 0.46 7.89 -7.86
C LEU A 75 -0.54 8.76 -8.63
N ASN A 76 -0.09 9.91 -9.12
CA ASN A 76 -0.92 10.70 -10.03
C ASN A 76 -0.83 10.14 -11.47
N ALA A 77 -1.66 10.64 -12.37
CA ALA A 77 -1.70 10.19 -13.76
C ALA A 77 -0.37 10.37 -14.53
N LYS A 78 0.46 11.33 -14.13
CA LYS A 78 1.74 11.62 -14.79
C LYS A 78 2.87 10.70 -14.32
N GLU A 79 2.79 10.21 -13.09
CA GLU A 79 3.85 9.43 -12.44
C GLU A 79 3.64 7.91 -12.54
N ILE A 80 2.41 7.45 -12.80
CA ILE A 80 2.16 6.04 -13.04
C ILE A 80 2.68 5.62 -14.43
N ASP A 81 3.43 4.53 -14.48
CA ASP A 81 3.87 3.95 -15.75
C ASP A 81 2.65 3.47 -16.56
N PRO A 82 2.55 3.80 -17.87
CA PRO A 82 1.39 3.41 -18.68
C PRO A 82 1.19 1.89 -18.77
N MET A 83 2.28 1.10 -18.88
CA MET A 83 2.16 -0.36 -18.96
C MET A 83 1.70 -0.95 -17.64
N LEU A 84 2.14 -0.38 -16.52
CA LEU A 84 1.66 -0.72 -15.18
C LEU A 84 0.16 -0.43 -15.06
N LEU A 85 -0.28 0.76 -15.49
CA LEU A 85 -1.70 1.14 -15.45
C LEU A 85 -2.55 0.19 -16.32
N GLU A 86 -2.15 -0.06 -17.57
CA GLU A 86 -2.85 -1.00 -18.46
C GLU A 86 -2.97 -2.38 -17.79
N SER A 87 -1.90 -2.87 -17.18
CA SER A 87 -1.90 -4.17 -16.49
C SER A 87 -2.91 -4.19 -15.34
N ILE A 88 -2.97 -3.12 -14.53
CA ILE A 88 -3.94 -2.97 -13.43
C ILE A 88 -5.38 -2.95 -13.94
N LEU A 89 -5.66 -2.21 -15.01
CA LEU A 89 -7.02 -2.08 -15.56
C LEU A 89 -7.56 -3.39 -16.16
N THR A 90 -6.68 -4.37 -16.46
CA THR A 90 -7.09 -5.71 -16.90
C THR A 90 -7.42 -6.67 -15.76
N LEU A 91 -7.21 -6.27 -14.51
CA LEU A 91 -7.55 -7.07 -13.33
C LEU A 91 -9.06 -7.14 -13.12
N PRO A 92 -9.54 -8.14 -12.35
CA PRO A 92 -10.94 -8.19 -11.94
C PRO A 92 -11.30 -6.97 -11.09
N GLU A 93 -12.33 -6.24 -11.54
CA GLU A 93 -12.95 -5.16 -10.76
C GLU A 93 -13.72 -5.77 -9.56
N VAL A 94 -13.65 -5.09 -8.42
CA VAL A 94 -14.30 -5.48 -7.17
C VAL A 94 -15.46 -4.53 -6.93
N THR A 95 -16.67 -5.00 -7.22
CA THR A 95 -17.92 -4.28 -6.94
C THR A 95 -18.43 -4.70 -5.56
N GLU A 96 -17.96 -4.03 -4.51
CA GLU A 96 -18.60 -4.08 -3.18
C GLU A 96 -19.40 -2.78 -2.99
N GLU A 97 -20.69 -2.84 -3.32
CA GLU A 97 -21.63 -1.75 -3.09
C GLU A 97 -21.63 -1.38 -1.59
N GLY A 98 -21.24 -0.14 -1.26
CA GLY A 98 -21.14 0.37 0.11
C GLY A 98 -19.73 0.59 0.67
N LEU A 99 -18.67 0.26 -0.08
CA LEU A 99 -17.28 0.59 0.26
C LEU A 99 -16.60 1.41 -0.85
N ALA A 100 -17.39 2.17 -1.60
CA ALA A 100 -16.88 3.07 -2.62
C ALA A 100 -16.04 4.15 -1.94
N VAL A 101 -14.75 4.14 -2.26
CA VAL A 101 -13.77 5.07 -1.71
C VAL A 101 -13.65 6.23 -2.69
N GLU A 102 -13.78 7.46 -2.19
CA GLU A 102 -13.63 8.65 -3.01
C GLU A 102 -12.19 8.85 -3.48
N CYS A 103 -12.04 9.47 -4.66
CA CYS A 103 -10.74 9.84 -5.18
C CYS A 103 -10.09 10.93 -4.30
N PRO A 104 -8.88 10.69 -3.75
CA PRO A 104 -8.14 11.67 -2.95
C PRO A 104 -7.82 12.99 -3.66
N THR A 105 -7.81 12.99 -4.99
CA THR A 105 -7.41 14.12 -5.84
C THR A 105 -8.59 14.93 -6.36
N CYS A 106 -9.75 14.31 -6.55
CA CYS A 106 -10.96 15.00 -7.02
C CYS A 106 -11.80 15.55 -5.87
N SER A 107 -11.61 15.05 -4.65
CA SER A 107 -12.38 15.44 -3.45
C SER A 107 -12.00 16.80 -2.86
N THR A 108 -10.93 17.46 -3.36
CA THR A 108 -10.36 18.65 -2.71
C THR A 108 -10.83 20.00 -3.24
N ASP A 109 -11.73 20.05 -4.22
CA ASP A 109 -12.44 21.28 -4.60
C ASP A 109 -13.60 20.93 -5.54
N SER A 110 -14.85 21.05 -5.09
CA SER A 110 -15.98 21.22 -6.02
C SER A 110 -17.26 21.69 -5.33
N ASP A 111 -17.37 23.01 -5.15
CA ASP A 111 -18.64 23.75 -5.30
C ASP A 111 -19.23 23.63 -6.75
N LEU A 112 -18.75 22.67 -7.57
CA LEU A 112 -19.05 22.55 -9.00
C LEU A 112 -19.34 21.12 -9.49
N SER A 113 -19.47 20.12 -8.62
CA SER A 113 -20.14 18.86 -8.99
C SER A 113 -20.60 18.08 -7.77
N ASP A 114 -21.92 17.97 -7.61
CA ASP A 114 -22.60 17.09 -6.64
C ASP A 114 -22.39 15.58 -6.93
N GLY A 115 -21.28 15.21 -7.55
CA GLY A 115 -20.96 13.84 -7.94
C GLY A 115 -19.77 13.32 -7.16
N GLU A 116 -20.01 12.42 -6.21
CA GLU A 116 -18.95 11.57 -5.65
C GLU A 116 -18.18 10.93 -6.82
N THR A 117 -16.85 11.08 -6.87
CA THR A 117 -16.01 10.42 -7.87
C THR A 117 -15.34 9.19 -7.24
N PRO A 118 -16.04 8.03 -7.18
CA PRO A 118 -15.48 6.84 -6.55
C PRO A 118 -14.33 6.27 -7.40
N LEU A 119 -13.35 5.71 -6.71
CA LEU A 119 -12.31 4.91 -7.33
C LEU A 119 -12.91 3.61 -7.89
N SER A 120 -12.50 3.25 -9.11
CA SER A 120 -12.72 1.90 -9.62
C SER A 120 -11.71 0.96 -8.95
N ASN A 121 -12.19 -0.07 -8.27
CA ASN A 121 -11.36 -0.92 -7.41
C ASN A 121 -11.01 -2.24 -8.10
N PHE A 122 -9.74 -2.61 -8.11
CA PHE A 122 -9.22 -3.81 -8.76
C PHE A 122 -8.53 -4.72 -7.74
N ALA A 123 -8.82 -6.03 -7.79
CA ALA A 123 -8.17 -7.00 -6.90
C ALA A 123 -6.82 -7.45 -7.46
N ALA A 124 -5.74 -7.16 -6.74
CA ALA A 124 -4.40 -7.64 -7.04
C ALA A 124 -3.90 -8.63 -5.99
N GLU A 125 -3.74 -9.89 -6.39
CA GLU A 125 -3.06 -10.92 -5.61
C GLU A 125 -1.56 -10.64 -5.56
N TRP A 126 -0.92 -10.95 -4.44
CA TRP A 126 0.53 -10.84 -4.29
C TRP A 126 1.11 -11.95 -3.41
N HIS A 127 2.35 -12.32 -3.70
CA HIS A 127 3.18 -13.21 -2.91
C HIS A 127 4.57 -12.59 -2.78
N LEU A 128 5.07 -12.52 -1.55
CA LEU A 128 6.36 -11.89 -1.24
C LEU A 128 7.22 -12.88 -0.47
N LEU A 129 8.50 -12.95 -0.84
CA LEU A 129 9.47 -13.78 -0.16
C LEU A 129 10.48 -12.89 0.58
N SER A 130 10.36 -12.81 1.90
CA SER A 130 11.35 -12.14 2.74
C SER A 130 12.44 -13.12 3.15
N LYS A 131 13.68 -12.80 2.80
CA LYS A 131 14.86 -13.53 3.28
C LYS A 131 15.34 -12.93 4.60
N GLY A 132 15.68 -13.77 5.55
CA GLY A 132 16.18 -13.41 6.87
C GLY A 132 17.17 -14.45 7.37
N LYS A 133 17.64 -14.26 8.61
CA LYS A 133 18.50 -15.21 9.31
C LYS A 133 18.11 -15.26 10.79
N ILE A 134 18.12 -16.44 11.40
CA ILE A 134 18.15 -16.61 12.86
C ILE A 134 19.51 -17.22 13.19
N GLY A 135 20.38 -16.46 13.86
CA GLY A 135 21.79 -16.81 13.97
C GLY A 135 22.42 -16.95 12.58
N PHE A 136 23.03 -18.11 12.31
CA PHE A 136 23.64 -18.42 11.00
C PHE A 136 22.69 -19.13 10.02
N VAL A 137 21.47 -19.46 10.43
CA VAL A 137 20.52 -20.23 9.61
C VAL A 137 19.70 -19.27 8.73
N PRO A 138 19.76 -19.39 7.40
CA PRO A 138 18.92 -18.62 6.50
C PRO A 138 17.46 -19.08 6.61
N ILE A 139 16.54 -18.11 6.65
CA ILE A 139 15.11 -18.35 6.73
C ILE A 139 14.41 -17.57 5.63
N GLU A 140 13.52 -18.24 4.93
CA GLU A 140 12.64 -17.63 3.94
C GLU A 140 11.22 -17.59 4.47
N THR A 141 10.63 -16.40 4.46
CA THR A 141 9.27 -16.18 4.92
C THR A 141 8.41 -15.72 3.75
N SER A 142 7.45 -16.56 3.37
CA SER A 142 6.44 -16.22 2.36
C SER A 142 5.28 -15.43 2.99
N TYR A 143 4.83 -14.38 2.32
CA TYR A 143 3.64 -13.60 2.66
C TYR A 143 2.68 -13.61 1.49
N TYR A 144 1.38 -13.69 1.76
CA TYR A 144 0.35 -13.74 0.73
C TYR A 144 -0.74 -12.73 1.02
N GLY A 145 -1.30 -12.10 -0.01
CA GLY A 145 -2.47 -11.26 0.19
C GLY A 145 -3.11 -10.78 -1.10
N VAL A 146 -4.15 -9.97 -0.91
CA VAL A 146 -4.89 -9.30 -1.98
C VAL A 146 -4.97 -7.83 -1.60
N SER A 147 -4.62 -6.95 -2.53
CA SER A 147 -4.77 -5.50 -2.38
C SER A 147 -5.89 -5.00 -3.29
N LYS A 148 -6.71 -4.08 -2.80
CA LYS A 148 -7.78 -3.41 -3.57
C LYS A 148 -7.23 -2.10 -4.16
N ILE A 149 -6.71 -2.15 -5.38
CA ILE A 149 -6.10 -0.98 -6.02
C ILE A 149 -7.21 -0.09 -6.57
N GLY A 150 -7.24 1.17 -6.16
CA GLY A 150 -8.25 2.12 -6.62
C GLY A 150 -7.72 3.01 -7.73
N HIS A 151 -8.45 3.14 -8.83
CA HIS A 151 -8.09 4.04 -9.94
C HIS A 151 -9.20 5.05 -10.21
N CYS A 152 -8.85 6.33 -10.30
CA CYS A 152 -9.78 7.39 -10.65
C CYS A 152 -9.85 7.60 -12.16
N LYS A 153 -11.03 7.40 -12.74
CA LYS A 153 -11.27 7.60 -14.18
C LYS A 153 -11.29 9.08 -14.60
N VAL A 154 -11.42 10.01 -13.64
CA VAL A 154 -11.49 11.45 -13.90
C VAL A 154 -10.09 12.07 -13.97
N CYS A 155 -9.32 11.98 -12.89
CA CYS A 155 -7.99 12.60 -12.82
C CYS A 155 -6.83 11.62 -13.11
N GLY A 156 -7.12 10.31 -13.28
CA GLY A 156 -6.13 9.27 -13.57
C GLY A 156 -5.24 8.86 -12.39
N SER A 157 -5.49 9.36 -11.17
CA SER A 157 -4.74 8.98 -9.98
C SER A 157 -5.01 7.52 -9.57
N THR A 158 -4.01 6.83 -9.05
CA THR A 158 -4.11 5.43 -8.61
C THR A 158 -3.63 5.27 -7.17
N TRP A 159 -4.51 4.75 -6.30
CA TRP A 159 -4.27 4.45 -4.89
C TRP A 159 -3.90 2.98 -4.68
N PHE A 160 -2.82 2.75 -3.95
CA PHE A 160 -2.33 1.44 -3.56
C PHE A 160 -2.44 1.32 -2.03
N PRO A 161 -3.47 0.63 -1.51
CA PRO A 161 -3.62 0.45 -0.07
C PRO A 161 -2.57 -0.53 0.44
N SER A 162 -2.07 -0.27 1.64
CA SER A 162 -1.10 -1.12 2.33
C SER A 162 -1.53 -2.59 2.44
N PRO A 163 -0.58 -3.54 2.55
CA PRO A 163 -0.89 -4.96 2.75
C PRO A 163 -1.53 -5.26 4.12
N GLY A 164 -1.72 -4.26 4.97
CA GLY A 164 -2.26 -4.38 6.32
C GLY A 164 -1.23 -4.87 7.34
N GLU A 165 -1.63 -4.94 8.61
CA GLU A 165 -0.76 -5.43 9.70
C GLU A 165 -0.49 -6.94 9.61
N ARG A 166 -1.38 -7.68 8.92
CA ARG A 166 -1.31 -9.11 8.73
C ARG A 166 -1.63 -9.45 7.29
N ASP A 167 -0.91 -10.46 6.78
CA ASP A 167 -1.16 -11.03 5.47
C ASP A 167 -2.48 -11.84 5.48
N ALA A 168 -2.93 -12.30 4.31
CA ALA A 168 -4.17 -13.07 4.19
C ALA A 168 -4.15 -14.41 4.94
N LEU A 169 -2.97 -14.87 5.39
CA LEU A 169 -2.81 -16.09 6.19
C LEU A 169 -2.63 -15.79 7.69
N GLY A 170 -2.85 -14.54 8.09
CA GLY A 170 -2.78 -14.05 9.47
C GLY A 170 -1.36 -13.80 9.98
N LYS A 171 -0.33 -13.85 9.13
CA LYS A 171 1.06 -13.60 9.51
C LYS A 171 1.31 -12.10 9.63
N LYS A 172 1.96 -11.67 10.71
CA LYS A 172 2.32 -10.26 10.93
C LYS A 172 3.23 -9.76 9.80
N VAL A 173 2.84 -8.68 9.14
CA VAL A 173 3.61 -7.98 8.13
C VAL A 173 4.52 -6.97 8.83
N GLY A 174 5.83 -7.17 8.70
CA GLY A 174 6.82 -6.23 9.21
C GLY A 174 7.32 -5.26 8.13
N TRP A 175 8.14 -4.29 8.53
CA TRP A 175 8.75 -3.30 7.63
C TRP A 175 9.41 -3.90 6.38
N LYS A 176 10.14 -5.01 6.52
CA LYS A 176 10.79 -5.68 5.37
C LYS A 176 9.76 -6.18 4.34
N ALA A 177 8.68 -6.80 4.81
CA ALA A 177 7.61 -7.28 3.93
C ALA A 177 6.84 -6.10 3.30
N LEU A 178 6.58 -5.04 4.06
CA LEU A 178 6.00 -3.80 3.55
C LEU A 178 6.87 -3.17 2.44
N SER A 179 8.18 -3.14 2.63
CA SER A 179 9.12 -2.62 1.62
C SER A 179 9.11 -3.47 0.34
N LEU A 180 9.12 -4.80 0.48
CA LEU A 180 8.99 -5.72 -0.66
C LEU A 180 7.65 -5.53 -1.38
N TRP A 181 6.56 -5.39 -0.63
CA TRP A 181 5.23 -5.15 -1.17
C TRP A 181 5.19 -3.86 -1.99
N ARG A 182 5.76 -2.77 -1.46
CA ARG A 182 5.77 -1.48 -2.15
C ARG A 182 6.54 -1.53 -3.46
N ASN A 183 7.64 -2.29 -3.51
CA ASN A 183 8.39 -2.51 -4.74
C ASN A 183 7.60 -3.36 -5.73
N ALA A 184 6.92 -4.42 -5.26
CA ALA A 184 6.09 -5.27 -6.10
C ALA A 184 4.93 -4.51 -6.74
N MET A 185 4.29 -3.59 -6.02
CA MET A 185 3.18 -2.77 -6.53
C MET A 185 3.58 -1.78 -7.63
N ARG A 186 4.89 -1.53 -7.83
CA ARG A 186 5.40 -0.71 -8.93
C ARG A 186 5.93 -1.55 -10.10
N SER A 187 5.78 -2.87 -10.05
CA SER A 187 6.24 -3.78 -11.09
C SER A 187 5.06 -4.23 -11.96
N THR A 188 5.25 -4.14 -13.27
CA THR A 188 4.30 -4.65 -14.28
C THR A 188 4.08 -6.16 -14.17
N ASP A 189 5.12 -6.92 -13.83
CA ASP A 189 5.08 -8.39 -13.76
C ASP A 189 4.04 -8.92 -12.78
N LEU A 190 3.73 -8.16 -11.72
CA LEU A 190 2.78 -8.58 -10.70
C LEU A 190 1.36 -8.73 -11.24
N PHE A 191 0.95 -7.86 -12.17
CA PHE A 191 -0.45 -7.67 -12.54
C PHE A 191 -0.89 -8.48 -13.76
N GLY A 192 0.04 -9.18 -14.42
CA GLY A 192 -0.28 -10.05 -15.56
C GLY A 192 -1.29 -11.15 -15.22
N LYS A 193 -2.24 -11.42 -16.12
CA LYS A 193 -3.34 -12.40 -15.91
C LYS A 193 -2.85 -13.79 -15.45
N GLN A 194 -1.82 -14.33 -16.11
CA GLN A 194 -1.26 -15.64 -15.75
C GLN A 194 -0.61 -15.61 -14.36
N GLN A 195 0.10 -14.52 -14.04
CA GLN A 195 0.73 -14.34 -12.75
C GLN A 195 -0.32 -14.24 -11.63
N GLN A 196 -1.36 -13.42 -11.82
CA GLN A 196 -2.47 -13.28 -10.87
C GLN A 196 -3.20 -14.61 -10.60
N SER A 197 -3.44 -15.42 -11.64
CA SER A 197 -4.00 -16.77 -11.48
C SER A 197 -3.07 -17.68 -10.65
N SER A 198 -1.78 -17.68 -10.97
CA SER A 198 -0.77 -18.46 -10.24
C SER A 198 -0.68 -18.05 -8.76
N LEU A 199 -0.70 -16.74 -8.48
CA LEU A 199 -0.68 -16.18 -7.12
C LEU A 199 -1.91 -16.58 -6.31
N ARG A 200 -3.10 -16.50 -6.91
CA ARG A 200 -4.36 -16.93 -6.29
C ARG A 200 -4.33 -18.40 -5.90
N GLU A 201 -3.89 -19.27 -6.82
CA GLU A 201 -3.77 -20.71 -6.55
C GLU A 201 -2.68 -20.99 -5.51
N GLY A 202 -1.57 -20.27 -5.55
CA GLY A 202 -0.51 -20.32 -4.54
C GLY A 202 -1.03 -19.99 -3.14
N ARG A 203 -1.83 -18.93 -3.02
CA ARG A 203 -2.47 -18.53 -1.75
C ARG A 203 -3.45 -19.59 -1.26
N LYS A 204 -4.34 -20.12 -2.11
CA LYS A 204 -5.27 -21.21 -1.75
C LYS A 204 -4.53 -22.46 -1.26
N ARG A 205 -3.44 -22.85 -1.93
CA ARG A 205 -2.60 -23.99 -1.52
C ARG A 205 -1.94 -23.73 -0.16
N ALA A 206 -1.49 -22.51 0.11
CA ALA A 206 -0.92 -22.15 1.40
C ALA A 206 -1.98 -22.12 2.51
N GLU A 207 -3.19 -21.65 2.21
CA GLU A 207 -4.33 -21.65 3.13
C GLU A 207 -4.78 -23.07 3.50
N ALA A 208 -4.81 -24.00 2.54
CA ALA A 208 -5.19 -25.40 2.78
C ALA A 208 -4.24 -26.16 3.75
N LYS A 209 -3.04 -25.61 4.01
CA LYS A 209 -2.08 -26.13 5.00
C LYS A 209 -2.33 -25.59 6.41
N LYS A 210 -3.25 -24.64 6.59
CA LYS A 210 -3.60 -24.07 7.90
C LYS A 210 -4.52 -25.00 8.68
N CYS A 211 -4.46 -24.85 10.00
CA CYS A 211 -5.37 -25.46 10.94
C CYS A 211 -6.81 -24.99 10.68
N GLN A 212 -7.77 -25.92 10.65
CA GLN A 212 -9.18 -25.61 10.42
C GLN A 212 -9.93 -25.13 11.67
N HIS A 213 -9.28 -25.07 12.84
CA HIS A 213 -9.93 -24.58 14.06
C HIS A 213 -10.30 -23.10 13.93
N VAL A 214 -11.53 -22.79 14.35
CA VAL A 214 -12.07 -21.43 14.48
C VAL A 214 -12.47 -21.24 15.94
N ASP A 215 -12.02 -20.15 16.55
CA ASP A 215 -12.35 -19.85 17.94
C ASP A 215 -13.80 -19.36 18.09
N SER A 216 -14.24 -19.14 19.33
CA SER A 216 -15.59 -18.65 19.63
C SER A 216 -15.89 -17.25 19.07
N ASN A 217 -14.87 -16.49 18.67
CA ASN A 217 -15.00 -15.17 18.06
C ASN A 217 -14.96 -15.25 16.52
N GLY A 218 -14.97 -16.45 15.93
CA GLY A 218 -14.90 -16.65 14.49
C GLY A 218 -13.48 -16.50 13.91
N LYS A 219 -12.43 -16.37 14.73
CA LYS A 219 -11.05 -16.25 14.23
C LYS A 219 -10.45 -17.62 13.96
N ARG A 220 -9.98 -17.82 12.73
CA ARG A 220 -9.29 -19.05 12.32
C ARG A 220 -7.87 -19.10 12.90
N CYS A 221 -7.48 -20.28 13.35
CA CYS A 221 -6.12 -20.56 13.79
C CYS A 221 -5.10 -20.36 12.66
N THR A 222 -4.02 -19.64 12.95
CA THR A 222 -2.95 -19.38 11.97
C THR A 222 -1.85 -20.45 11.92
N ASP A 223 -1.89 -21.43 12.83
CA ASP A 223 -0.91 -22.51 12.87
C ASP A 223 -1.09 -23.46 11.67
N LEU A 224 -0.02 -24.17 11.31
CA LEU A 224 -0.08 -25.21 10.31
C LEU A 224 -0.74 -26.47 10.87
N LYS A 225 -1.49 -27.17 10.02
CA LYS A 225 -2.00 -28.51 10.36
C LYS A 225 -0.85 -29.50 10.44
N VAL A 226 -0.97 -30.46 11.33
CA VAL A 226 0.02 -31.53 11.48
C VAL A 226 -0.65 -32.82 11.04
N HIS A 227 -0.03 -33.56 10.12
CA HIS A 227 -0.61 -34.78 9.54
C HIS A 227 -1.15 -35.76 10.61
N LYS A 228 -0.45 -35.89 11.74
CA LYS A 228 -0.87 -36.74 12.89
C LYS A 228 -2.23 -36.34 13.48
N TYR A 229 -2.64 -35.08 13.37
CA TYR A 229 -3.89 -34.55 13.91
C TYR A 229 -4.90 -34.19 12.80
N GLY A 230 -4.71 -34.74 11.59
CA GLY A 230 -5.57 -34.49 10.44
C GLY A 230 -5.54 -33.01 10.04
N ASP A 231 -6.68 -32.35 10.17
CA ASP A 231 -6.87 -30.95 9.78
C ASP A 231 -6.58 -29.92 10.88
N PHE A 232 -6.05 -30.38 12.02
CA PHE A 232 -5.77 -29.51 13.17
C PHE A 232 -4.27 -29.38 13.48
N CYS A 233 -3.91 -28.30 14.17
CA CYS A 233 -2.57 -28.13 14.73
C CYS A 233 -2.44 -28.85 16.07
N PHE A 234 -1.23 -28.88 16.64
CA PHE A 234 -0.97 -29.51 17.94
C PHE A 234 -1.85 -28.99 19.08
N ARG A 235 -2.17 -27.69 19.07
CA ARG A 235 -2.99 -27.04 20.11
C ARG A 235 -4.46 -27.41 20.01
N HIS A 236 -4.96 -27.57 18.79
CA HIS A 236 -6.36 -27.90 18.50
C HIS A 236 -6.57 -29.36 18.15
N ARG A 237 -5.63 -30.24 18.53
CA ARG A 237 -5.82 -31.68 18.37
C ARG A 237 -7.08 -32.10 19.11
N GLN A 238 -7.91 -32.91 18.46
CA GLN A 238 -9.00 -33.58 19.15
C GLN A 238 -8.37 -34.55 20.15
N LYS A 239 -8.62 -34.34 21.44
CA LYS A 239 -8.32 -35.33 22.46
C LYS A 239 -9.36 -36.44 22.27
N ARG A 240 -8.91 -37.62 21.85
CA ARG A 240 -9.69 -38.84 22.03
C ARG A 240 -9.79 -39.17 23.52
#